data_AF-A0A537HGH1-F1
#
_entry.id   AF-A0A537HGH1-F1
#
_cell.length_a   1.000
_cell.length_b   1.000
_cell.length_c   1.000
_cell.angle_alpha   90.00
_cell.angle_beta   90.00
_cell.angle_gamma   90.00
#
_symmetry.space_group_name_H-M   'P 1'
#
loop_
_entity.id
_entity.type
_entity.pdbx_description
1 polymer ?
#
loop_
_entity_poly.entity_id
_entity_poly.type
_entity_poly.pdbx_seq_one_letter_code
_entity_poly.pdbx_strand_id
1 'polypeptide(L)'
;MFLRRDALVEADFLDEVFYAHMEEIDLSWRLRLRGYRVVSVPSSVVYHLGGGTSLGSKSFLKHRNNLLMMVKNYSATSLLKYLPLRFLLDMASVLYLSIRRRVGLDTDPIRAYYWLLVNMRTVVRRRGEVQSRRLLSDKAIIRNMARPNVALQYFFLKRVRFSELTGLPLSMRSYLRNVSPELPGKAATMTLETIF
;
A
#
# COMPACT_ATOMS: atom_id res chain seq x y z
N MET A 1 -3.06 15.02 0.14
CA MET A 1 -2.65 14.45 -1.16
C MET A 1 -3.38 15.20 -2.25
N PHE A 2 -2.69 15.66 -3.28
CA PHE A 2 -3.33 16.27 -4.46
C PHE A 2 -3.39 15.24 -5.58
N LEU A 3 -4.55 15.13 -6.23
CA LEU A 3 -4.84 14.14 -7.25
C LEU A 3 -5.56 14.84 -8.41
N ARG A 4 -5.21 14.48 -9.65
CA ARG A 4 -6.03 14.89 -10.80
C ARG A 4 -7.35 14.12 -10.76
N ARG A 5 -8.45 14.79 -11.15
CA ARG A 5 -9.80 14.22 -11.09
C ARG A 5 -9.95 12.98 -11.96
N ASP A 6 -9.40 13.01 -13.17
CA ASP A 6 -9.36 11.89 -14.12
C ASP A 6 -8.67 10.66 -13.51
N ALA A 7 -7.50 10.84 -12.88
CA ALA A 7 -6.76 9.76 -12.23
C ALA A 7 -7.55 9.13 -11.07
N LEU A 8 -8.28 9.94 -10.31
CA LEU A 8 -9.13 9.47 -9.21
C LEU A 8 -10.34 8.66 -9.71
N VAL A 9 -10.99 9.15 -10.77
CA VAL A 9 -12.10 8.44 -11.45
C VAL A 9 -11.61 7.12 -12.04
N GLU A 10 -10.45 7.12 -12.72
CA GLU A 10 -9.85 5.92 -13.29
C GLU A 10 -9.46 4.87 -12.24
N ALA A 11 -9.01 5.32 -11.07
CA ALA A 11 -8.66 4.45 -9.97
C ALA A 11 -9.88 3.85 -9.27
N ASP A 12 -11.08 4.42 -9.42
CA ASP A 12 -12.29 4.09 -8.65
C ASP A 12 -12.27 4.60 -7.20
N PHE A 13 -11.84 5.86 -7.00
CA PHE A 13 -11.91 6.55 -5.70
C PHE A 13 -11.28 5.77 -4.53
N LEU A 14 -11.64 6.09 -3.29
CA LEU A 14 -11.28 5.31 -2.10
C LEU A 14 -12.24 4.12 -1.97
N ASP A 15 -11.73 2.96 -1.57
CA ASP A 15 -12.57 1.78 -1.39
C ASP A 15 -13.25 1.85 -0.02
N GLU A 16 -14.55 2.08 -0.02
CA GLU A 16 -15.40 2.20 1.19
C GLU A 16 -15.32 0.96 2.10
N VAL A 17 -14.94 -0.21 1.55
CA VAL A 17 -14.74 -1.42 2.36
C VAL A 17 -13.65 -1.19 3.42
N PHE A 18 -12.68 -0.30 3.19
CA PHE A 18 -11.65 0.04 4.17
C PHE A 18 -12.22 0.77 5.39
N TYR A 19 -13.24 1.60 5.21
CA TYR A 19 -13.82 2.52 6.20
C TYR A 19 -12.79 3.54 6.75
N ALA A 20 -11.71 3.07 7.37
CA ALA A 20 -10.58 3.88 7.85
C ALA A 20 -9.28 3.05 7.89
N HIS A 21 -8.15 3.75 7.75
CA HIS A 21 -6.79 3.22 7.65
C HIS A 21 -6.49 2.42 6.37
N MET A 22 -5.35 2.73 5.73
CA MET A 22 -4.82 2.05 4.53
C MET A 22 -5.59 2.33 3.23
N GLU A 23 -6.70 3.07 3.26
CA GLU A 23 -7.46 3.47 2.07
C GLU A 23 -6.61 4.31 1.12
N GLU A 24 -5.78 5.22 1.66
CA GLU A 24 -4.90 6.07 0.88
C GLU A 24 -3.72 5.30 0.28
N ILE A 25 -3.26 4.25 0.98
CA ILE A 25 -2.17 3.37 0.52
C ILE A 25 -2.69 2.46 -0.60
N ASP A 26 -3.89 1.90 -0.44
CA ASP A 26 -4.57 1.13 -1.49
C ASP A 26 -4.80 1.97 -2.75
N LEU A 27 -5.32 3.20 -2.60
CA LEU A 27 -5.48 4.13 -3.73
C LEU A 27 -4.14 4.43 -4.42
N SER A 28 -3.11 4.72 -3.65
CA SER A 28 -1.76 4.98 -4.18
C SER A 28 -1.20 3.77 -4.94
N TRP A 29 -1.47 2.55 -4.46
CA TRP A 29 -1.07 1.32 -5.15
C TRP A 29 -1.84 1.15 -6.46
N ARG A 30 -3.17 1.27 -6.43
CA ARG A 30 -4.02 1.19 -7.63
C ARG A 30 -3.60 2.20 -8.69
N LEU A 31 -3.37 3.46 -8.30
CA LEU A 31 -2.85 4.49 -9.20
C LEU A 31 -1.55 4.06 -9.88
N ARG A 32 -0.59 3.52 -9.12
CA ARG A 32 0.65 3.00 -9.70
C ARG A 32 0.42 1.80 -10.62
N LEU A 33 -0.51 0.89 -10.31
CA LEU A 33 -0.87 -0.22 -11.20
C LEU A 33 -1.44 0.25 -12.54
N ARG A 34 -2.06 1.44 -12.56
CA ARG A 34 -2.58 2.12 -13.76
C ARG A 34 -1.52 2.99 -14.46
N GLY A 35 -0.27 2.96 -14.02
CA GLY A 35 0.82 3.72 -14.63
C GLY A 35 0.97 5.16 -14.13
N TYR A 36 0.12 5.62 -13.20
CA TYR A 36 0.28 6.94 -12.60
C TYR A 36 1.50 7.00 -11.69
N ARG A 37 2.05 8.21 -11.58
CA ARG A 37 3.16 8.53 -10.69
C ARG A 37 2.61 9.09 -9.39
N VAL A 38 2.98 8.46 -8.28
CA VAL A 38 2.73 8.96 -6.92
C VAL A 38 4.07 9.40 -6.34
N VAL A 39 4.22 10.69 -6.07
CA VAL A 39 5.48 11.30 -5.63
C VAL A 39 5.27 12.10 -4.34
N SER A 40 6.35 12.22 -3.55
CA SER A 40 6.40 13.12 -2.40
C SER A 40 7.09 14.42 -2.81
N VAL A 41 6.52 15.55 -2.39
CA VAL A 41 7.05 16.90 -2.67
C VAL A 41 7.48 17.50 -1.33
N PRO A 42 8.73 17.29 -0.87
CA PRO A 42 9.17 17.66 0.47
C PRO A 42 9.20 19.18 0.70
N SER A 43 9.22 19.98 -0.37
CA SER A 43 9.11 21.45 -0.29
C SER A 43 7.69 21.93 0.03
N SER A 44 6.66 21.10 -0.14
CA SER A 44 5.28 21.41 0.22
C SER A 44 5.01 20.91 1.64
N VAL A 45 4.99 21.83 2.61
CA VAL A 45 4.85 21.50 4.04
C VAL A 45 3.41 21.76 4.49
N VAL A 46 2.78 20.74 5.06
CA VAL A 46 1.44 20.82 5.68
C VAL A 46 1.54 20.28 7.10
N TYR A 47 1.10 21.08 8.08
CA TYR A 47 1.07 20.68 9.48
C TYR A 47 -0.23 19.91 9.77
N HIS A 48 -0.11 18.72 10.34
CA HIS A 48 -1.23 17.88 10.71
C HIS A 48 -1.12 17.47 12.18
N LEU A 49 -2.15 17.75 12.97
CA LEU A 49 -2.22 17.31 14.36
C LEU A 49 -2.55 15.82 14.41
N GLY A 50 -1.56 15.00 14.76
CA GLY A 50 -1.74 13.55 14.90
C GLY A 50 -2.64 13.19 16.09
N GLY A 51 -3.40 12.10 15.97
CA GLY A 51 -4.08 11.47 17.12
C GLY A 51 -5.50 11.95 17.45
N GLY A 52 -6.07 12.89 16.67
CA GLY A 52 -7.39 13.46 16.94
C GLY A 52 -8.57 12.48 16.90
N THR A 53 -8.46 11.37 16.17
CA THR A 53 -9.55 10.38 16.05
C THR A 53 -9.11 9.03 16.62
N SER A 54 -9.76 8.61 17.71
CA SER A 54 -9.61 7.26 18.25
C SER A 54 -10.80 6.39 17.88
N LEU A 55 -10.79 5.82 16.68
CA LEU A 55 -11.72 4.75 16.32
C LEU A 55 -11.42 3.51 17.18
N GLY A 56 -12.44 2.88 17.76
CA GLY A 56 -12.30 1.56 18.39
C GLY A 56 -11.80 0.52 17.39
N SER A 57 -11.06 -0.50 17.85
CA SER A 57 -10.53 -1.60 17.01
C SER A 57 -9.51 -1.19 15.92
N LYS A 58 -8.65 -0.18 16.19
CA LYS A 58 -7.58 0.24 15.26
C LYS A 58 -6.68 -0.91 14.80
N SER A 59 -6.38 -1.88 15.67
CA SER A 59 -5.50 -3.00 15.35
C SER A 59 -6.16 -3.93 14.33
N PHE A 60 -7.36 -4.45 14.62
CA PHE A 60 -8.16 -5.22 13.68
C PHE A 60 -8.29 -4.55 12.30
N LEU A 61 -8.70 -3.28 12.23
CA LEU A 61 -8.83 -2.57 10.96
C LEU A 61 -7.50 -2.50 10.22
N LYS A 62 -6.38 -2.21 10.90
CA LYS A 62 -5.05 -2.21 10.26
C LYS A 62 -4.69 -3.57 9.68
N HIS A 63 -4.90 -4.66 10.42
CA HIS A 63 -4.60 -6.01 9.94
C HIS A 63 -5.50 -6.41 8.77
N ARG A 64 -6.82 -6.23 8.91
CA ARG A 64 -7.83 -6.56 7.91
C ARG A 64 -7.65 -5.76 6.62
N ASN A 65 -7.42 -4.45 6.73
CA ASN A 65 -7.25 -3.55 5.59
C ASN A 65 -5.93 -3.83 4.87
N ASN A 66 -4.86 -4.11 5.62
CA ASN A 66 -3.58 -4.43 5.00
C ASN A 66 -3.64 -5.78 4.24
N LEU A 67 -4.29 -6.81 4.80
CA LEU A 67 -4.51 -8.07 4.10
C LEU A 67 -5.38 -7.90 2.86
N LEU A 68 -6.49 -7.16 2.97
CA LEU A 68 -7.36 -6.86 1.84
C LEU A 68 -6.60 -6.11 0.73
N MET A 69 -5.81 -5.09 1.07
CA MET A 69 -4.96 -4.37 0.13
C MET A 69 -3.96 -5.31 -0.57
N MET A 70 -3.27 -6.19 0.17
CA MET A 70 -2.35 -7.17 -0.42
C MET A 70 -3.07 -8.10 -1.39
N VAL A 71 -4.21 -8.66 -0.98
CA VAL A 71 -5.01 -9.59 -1.80
C VAL A 71 -5.64 -8.88 -3.00
N LYS A 72 -5.99 -7.60 -2.93
CA LYS A 72 -6.52 -6.88 -4.09
C LYS A 72 -5.44 -6.54 -5.11
N ASN A 73 -4.26 -6.06 -4.66
CA ASN A 73 -3.30 -5.39 -5.53
C ASN A 73 -2.22 -6.31 -6.11
N TYR A 74 -1.72 -7.30 -5.37
CA TYR A 74 -0.68 -8.20 -5.90
C TYR A 74 -1.20 -9.08 -7.04
N SER A 75 -0.37 -9.37 -8.04
CA SER A 75 -0.65 -10.45 -9.00
C SER A 75 -0.71 -11.80 -8.28
N ALA A 76 -1.31 -12.82 -8.90
CA ALA A 76 -1.48 -14.13 -8.27
C ALA A 76 -0.13 -14.76 -7.84
N THR A 77 0.92 -14.60 -8.66
CA THR A 77 2.26 -15.12 -8.38
C THR A 77 2.91 -14.43 -7.19
N SER A 78 2.86 -13.09 -7.13
CA SER A 78 3.36 -12.35 -5.96
C SER A 78 2.54 -12.64 -4.71
N LEU A 79 1.22 -12.79 -4.84
CA LEU A 79 0.36 -13.09 -3.71
C LEU A 79 0.70 -14.45 -3.11
N LEU A 80 0.91 -15.47 -3.96
CA LEU A 80 1.34 -16.81 -3.52
C LEU A 80 2.70 -16.78 -2.80
N LYS A 81 3.58 -15.85 -3.17
CA LYS A 81 4.88 -15.65 -2.49
C LYS A 81 4.76 -14.91 -1.16
N TYR A 82 4.02 -13.80 -1.13
CA TYR A 82 4.03 -12.87 0.01
C TYR A 82 2.96 -13.16 1.06
N LEU A 83 1.82 -13.75 0.69
CA LEU A 83 0.74 -14.05 1.63
C LEU A 83 1.15 -15.10 2.68
N PRO A 84 1.83 -16.21 2.35
CA PRO A 84 2.29 -17.16 3.35
C PRO A 84 3.33 -16.56 4.30
N LEU A 85 4.29 -15.78 3.78
CA LEU A 85 5.26 -15.08 4.61
C LEU A 85 4.57 -14.12 5.58
N ARG A 86 3.57 -13.37 5.10
CA ARG A 86 2.78 -12.48 5.94
C ARG A 86 2.03 -13.23 7.04
N PHE A 87 1.40 -14.35 6.70
CA PHE A 87 0.71 -15.20 7.67
C PHE A 87 1.66 -15.70 8.76
N LEU A 88 2.84 -16.20 8.38
CA LEU A 88 3.85 -16.65 9.34
C LEU A 88 4.29 -15.52 10.29
N LEU A 89 4.53 -14.32 9.75
CA LEU A 89 4.92 -13.16 10.57
C LEU A 89 3.81 -12.70 11.52
N ASP A 90 2.56 -12.70 11.06
CA ASP A 90 1.40 -12.35 11.91
C ASP A 90 1.23 -13.39 13.03
N MET A 91 1.30 -14.69 12.73
CA MET A 91 1.19 -15.75 13.75
C MET A 91 2.37 -15.74 14.73
N ALA A 92 3.59 -15.51 14.23
CA ALA A 92 4.76 -15.34 15.10
C ALA A 92 4.60 -14.13 16.03
N SER A 93 4.00 -13.04 15.55
CA SER A 93 3.73 -11.84 16.36
C SER A 93 2.69 -12.12 17.44
N VAL A 94 1.59 -12.81 17.11
CA VAL A 94 0.58 -13.24 18.10
C VAL A 94 1.21 -14.13 19.17
N LEU A 95 2.00 -15.13 18.78
CA LEU A 95 2.68 -16.03 19.72
C LEU A 95 3.67 -15.28 20.61
N TYR A 96 4.50 -14.41 20.03
CA TYR A 96 5.48 -13.61 20.76
C TYR A 96 4.82 -12.71 21.82
N LEU A 97 3.74 -12.02 21.46
CA LEU A 97 2.99 -11.17 22.39
C LEU A 97 2.30 -11.99 23.48
N SER A 98 1.78 -13.17 23.14
CA SER A 98 1.17 -14.11 24.09
C SER A 98 2.16 -14.57 25.17
N ILE A 99 3.39 -14.88 24.78
CA ILE A 99 4.45 -15.34 25.71
C ILE A 99 4.94 -14.18 26.60
N ARG A 100 5.02 -12.95 26.06
CA ARG A 100 5.55 -11.77 26.76
C ARG A 100 4.58 -11.14 27.78
N ARG A 101 3.37 -11.69 27.96
CA ARG A 101 2.39 -11.44 29.06
C ARG A 101 2.28 -9.97 29.55
N ARG A 102 2.01 -9.00 28.67
CA ARG A 102 1.71 -7.62 29.11
C ARG A 102 0.34 -7.08 28.70
N VAL A 103 -0.38 -7.80 27.84
CA VAL A 103 -1.73 -7.51 27.37
C VAL A 103 -2.31 -8.86 26.90
N GLY A 104 -3.63 -9.05 26.97
CA GLY A 104 -4.27 -10.32 26.59
C GLY A 104 -3.92 -10.78 25.16
N LEU A 105 -4.34 -12.00 24.79
CA LEU A 105 -4.13 -12.55 23.46
C LEU A 105 -4.67 -11.60 22.39
N ASP A 106 -3.79 -10.92 21.64
CA ASP A 106 -4.20 -10.11 20.50
C ASP A 106 -4.64 -11.04 19.37
N THR A 107 -5.96 -11.22 19.25
CA THR A 107 -6.58 -12.07 18.24
C THR A 107 -6.92 -11.30 16.97
N ASP A 108 -6.63 -9.99 16.88
CA ASP A 108 -6.99 -9.16 15.74
C ASP A 108 -6.38 -9.63 14.41
N PRO A 109 -5.11 -10.12 14.35
CA PRO A 109 -4.59 -10.74 13.13
C PRO A 109 -5.42 -11.95 12.68
N ILE A 110 -5.78 -12.84 13.62
CA ILE A 110 -6.59 -14.04 13.33
C ILE A 110 -7.98 -13.64 12.84
N ARG A 111 -8.63 -12.69 13.53
CA ARG A 111 -9.92 -12.14 13.13
C ARG A 111 -9.88 -11.53 11.74
N ALA A 112 -8.76 -10.90 11.36
CA ALA A 112 -8.58 -10.32 10.03
C ALA A 112 -8.57 -11.40 8.94
N TYR A 113 -7.86 -12.51 9.14
CA TYR A 113 -7.90 -13.67 8.22
C TYR A 113 -9.30 -14.27 8.14
N TYR A 114 -9.96 -14.47 9.28
CA TYR A 114 -11.34 -14.96 9.33
C TYR A 114 -12.29 -14.05 8.55
N TRP A 115 -12.17 -12.73 8.70
CA TRP A 115 -12.99 -11.77 7.95
C TRP A 115 -12.78 -11.90 6.43
N LEU A 116 -11.54 -12.08 5.97
CA LEU A 116 -11.25 -12.31 4.55
C LEU A 116 -11.95 -13.57 4.01
N LEU A 117 -11.98 -14.65 4.79
CA LEU A 117 -12.62 -15.91 4.41
C LEU A 117 -14.15 -15.78 4.36
N VAL A 118 -14.76 -15.18 5.38
CA VAL A 118 -16.21 -14.96 5.44
C VAL A 118 -16.67 -14.00 4.33
N ASN A 119 -15.87 -12.97 4.03
CA ASN A 119 -16.19 -11.96 3.01
C ASN A 119 -15.55 -12.26 1.66
N MET A 120 -15.24 -13.52 1.35
CA MET A 120 -14.50 -13.91 0.15
C MET A 120 -15.14 -13.40 -1.14
N ARG A 121 -16.48 -13.35 -1.23
CA ARG A 121 -17.19 -12.80 -2.39
C ARG A 121 -16.81 -11.34 -2.65
N THR A 122 -16.81 -10.52 -1.61
CA THR A 122 -16.38 -9.11 -1.67
C THR A 122 -14.91 -9.02 -2.03
N VAL A 123 -14.06 -9.83 -1.40
CA VAL A 123 -12.61 -9.85 -1.64
C VAL A 123 -12.29 -10.18 -3.10
N VAL A 124 -12.90 -11.24 -3.65
CA VAL A 124 -12.71 -11.67 -5.04
C VAL A 124 -13.25 -10.63 -6.01
N ARG A 125 -14.43 -10.04 -5.75
CA ARG A 125 -14.98 -8.96 -6.58
C ARG A 125 -14.04 -7.76 -6.64
N ARG A 126 -13.61 -7.26 -5.47
CA ARG A 126 -12.66 -6.13 -5.38
C ARG A 126 -11.32 -6.45 -6.03
N ARG A 127 -10.84 -7.69 -5.90
CA ARG A 127 -9.64 -8.14 -6.62
C ARG A 127 -9.87 -8.13 -8.13
N GLY A 128 -11.00 -8.62 -8.64
CA GLY A 128 -11.34 -8.59 -10.05
C GLY A 128 -11.37 -7.17 -10.62
N GLU A 129 -11.96 -6.22 -9.91
CA GLU A 129 -11.99 -4.79 -10.27
C GLU A 129 -10.57 -4.22 -10.41
N VAL A 130 -9.67 -4.50 -9.46
CA VAL A 130 -8.29 -4.00 -9.50
C VAL A 130 -7.46 -4.70 -10.58
N GLN A 131 -7.56 -6.03 -10.68
CA GLN A 131 -6.74 -6.82 -11.60
C GLN A 131 -7.17 -6.64 -13.06
N SER A 132 -8.46 -6.43 -13.35
CA SER A 132 -8.95 -6.16 -14.72
C SER A 132 -8.46 -4.84 -15.29
N ARG A 133 -8.16 -3.85 -14.44
CA ARG A 133 -7.68 -2.53 -14.85
C ARG A 133 -6.15 -2.39 -14.75
N ARG A 134 -5.46 -3.45 -14.35
CA ARG A 134 -4.03 -3.44 -14.08
C ARG A 134 -3.21 -3.32 -15.37
N LEU A 135 -2.28 -2.37 -15.42
CA LEU A 135 -1.37 -2.16 -16.56
C LEU A 135 0.09 -2.55 -16.24
N LEU A 136 0.56 -2.31 -15.01
CA LEU A 136 1.95 -2.56 -14.64
C LEU A 136 2.13 -3.87 -13.86
N SER A 137 3.29 -4.53 -14.03
CA SER A 137 3.68 -5.73 -13.27
C SER A 137 4.16 -5.41 -11.85
N ASP A 138 4.16 -6.41 -10.96
CA ASP A 138 4.55 -6.18 -9.55
C ASP A 138 6.04 -5.82 -9.48
N LYS A 139 6.84 -6.30 -10.42
CA LYS A 139 8.25 -5.92 -10.57
C LYS A 139 8.41 -4.41 -10.78
N ALA A 140 7.55 -3.79 -11.59
CA ALA A 140 7.55 -2.34 -11.81
C ALA A 140 7.18 -1.58 -10.53
N ILE A 141 6.24 -2.10 -9.74
CA ILE A 141 5.86 -1.50 -8.45
C ILE A 141 6.99 -1.68 -7.41
N ILE A 142 7.55 -2.88 -7.26
CA ILE A 142 8.58 -3.23 -6.27
C ILE A 142 9.92 -2.55 -6.58
N ARG A 143 10.19 -2.14 -7.82
CA ARG A 143 11.34 -1.27 -8.15
C ARG A 143 11.25 0.09 -7.46
N ASN A 144 10.04 0.54 -7.18
CA ASN A 144 9.72 1.82 -6.58
C ASN A 144 9.44 1.73 -5.06
N MET A 145 9.83 0.62 -4.43
CA MET A 145 9.77 0.43 -2.99
C MET A 145 11.15 0.61 -2.37
N ALA A 146 11.20 1.00 -1.09
CA ALA A 146 12.45 1.13 -0.35
C ALA A 146 13.25 -0.18 -0.35
N ARG A 147 14.56 -0.09 -0.61
CA ARG A 147 15.47 -1.25 -0.57
C ARG A 147 16.71 -0.93 0.28
N PRO A 148 16.93 -1.62 1.41
CA PRO A 148 16.12 -2.69 1.99
C PRO A 148 14.73 -2.20 2.46
N ASN A 149 13.78 -3.12 2.67
CA ASN A 149 12.42 -2.73 3.07
C ASN A 149 12.41 -1.98 4.41
N VAL A 150 11.42 -1.11 4.62
CA VAL A 150 11.35 -0.22 5.80
C VAL A 150 11.31 -1.01 7.12
N ALA A 151 10.62 -2.16 7.15
CA ALA A 151 10.54 -3.00 8.35
C ALA A 151 11.93 -3.53 8.77
N LEU A 152 12.76 -3.98 7.82
CA LEU A 152 14.12 -4.43 8.09
C LEU A 152 14.99 -3.28 8.61
N GLN A 153 14.88 -2.11 7.97
CA GLN A 153 15.59 -0.91 8.42
C GLN A 153 15.21 -0.52 9.86
N TYR A 154 13.94 -0.65 10.22
CA TYR A 154 13.47 -0.36 11.57
C TYR A 154 13.89 -1.42 12.59
N PHE A 155 13.55 -2.69 12.38
CA PHE A 155 13.73 -3.74 13.38
C PHE A 155 15.19 -4.16 13.57
N PHE A 156 15.95 -4.25 12.48
CA PHE A 156 17.34 -4.73 12.49
C PHE A 156 18.36 -3.59 12.46
N LEU A 157 18.16 -2.57 11.62
CA LEU A 157 19.11 -1.45 11.52
C LEU A 157 18.81 -0.31 12.51
N LYS A 158 17.75 -0.43 13.33
CA LYS A 158 17.34 0.56 14.34
C LYS A 158 17.17 1.98 13.80
N ARG A 159 16.76 2.09 12.53
CA ARG A 159 16.43 3.38 11.89
C ARG A 159 15.01 3.77 12.25
N VAL A 160 14.87 4.80 13.07
CA VAL A 160 13.60 5.26 13.64
C VAL A 160 13.11 6.52 12.93
N ARG A 161 14.03 7.36 12.43
CA ARG A 161 13.68 8.61 11.75
C ARG A 161 13.63 8.41 10.24
N PHE A 162 12.73 9.13 9.57
CA PHE A 162 12.65 9.12 8.11
C PHE A 162 13.99 9.49 7.45
N SER A 163 14.73 10.44 8.04
CA SER A 163 16.05 10.88 7.59
C SER A 163 17.13 9.78 7.61
N GLU A 164 16.91 8.72 8.37
CA GLU A 164 17.85 7.60 8.50
C GLU A 164 17.60 6.49 7.47
N LEU A 165 16.44 6.52 6.79
CA LEU A 165 16.09 5.52 5.79
C LEU A 165 16.97 5.64 4.56
N THR A 166 17.51 4.51 4.09
CA THR A 166 18.30 4.44 2.85
C THR A 166 17.56 3.68 1.77
N GLY A 167 17.99 3.88 0.51
CA GLY A 167 17.40 3.21 -0.65
C GLY A 167 15.92 3.52 -0.84
N LEU A 168 15.47 4.65 -0.32
CA LEU A 168 14.22 5.26 -0.74
C LEU A 168 14.36 5.69 -2.20
N PRO A 169 13.33 5.55 -3.04
CA PRO A 169 13.42 5.89 -4.46
C PRO A 169 13.47 7.40 -4.75
N LEU A 170 13.97 8.24 -3.82
CA LEU A 170 13.68 9.67 -3.72
C LEU A 170 14.31 10.59 -4.77
N SER A 171 15.03 10.11 -5.79
CA SER A 171 15.47 11.04 -6.83
C SER A 171 14.38 11.18 -7.90
N MET A 172 13.83 12.39 -8.04
CA MET A 172 13.07 12.85 -9.21
C MET A 172 13.72 12.35 -10.53
N ARG A 173 15.05 12.29 -10.57
CA ARG A 173 15.89 11.80 -11.68
C ARG A 173 15.80 10.29 -11.97
N SER A 174 15.53 9.44 -10.98
CA SER A 174 15.39 7.98 -11.18
C SER A 174 14.05 7.60 -11.82
N TYR A 175 13.02 8.42 -11.62
CA TYR A 175 11.70 8.25 -12.21
C TYR A 175 11.58 8.82 -13.62
N LEU A 176 12.39 9.84 -13.95
CA LEU A 176 12.47 10.38 -15.31
C LEU A 176 13.30 9.50 -16.26
N ARG A 177 14.22 8.66 -15.72
CA ARG A 177 15.11 7.80 -16.53
C ARG A 177 14.63 6.35 -16.75
N ASN A 178 13.62 5.89 -15.99
CA ASN A 178 13.11 4.52 -16.08
C ASN A 178 11.78 4.40 -16.85
N VAL A 179 11.51 5.31 -17.78
CA VAL A 179 10.54 5.05 -18.84
C VAL A 179 11.20 4.04 -19.77
N SER A 180 10.97 2.74 -19.52
CA SER A 180 11.21 1.71 -20.52
C SER A 180 10.50 2.12 -21.83
N PRO A 181 11.09 1.94 -23.02
CA PRO A 181 10.53 2.41 -24.29
C PRO A 181 9.22 1.73 -24.72
N GLU A 182 8.58 0.93 -23.87
CA GLU A 182 7.41 0.14 -24.21
C GLU A 182 6.20 0.55 -23.37
N LEU A 183 5.59 1.69 -23.69
CA LEU A 183 4.18 1.93 -23.40
C LEU A 183 3.55 2.72 -24.55
N PRO A 184 2.57 2.15 -25.28
CA PRO A 184 1.91 2.84 -26.37
C PRO A 184 1.01 3.98 -25.84
N GLY A 185 1.27 5.20 -26.33
CA GLY A 185 0.23 6.07 -26.87
C GLY A 185 -0.81 6.73 -25.96
N LYS A 186 -0.70 6.70 -24.63
CA LYS A 186 -1.60 7.49 -23.75
C LYS A 186 -0.93 8.45 -22.76
N ALA A 187 0.41 8.47 -22.68
CA ALA A 187 1.14 9.37 -21.78
C ALA A 187 1.77 10.60 -22.47
N ALA A 188 1.62 10.73 -23.80
CA ALA A 188 2.30 11.77 -24.59
C ALA A 188 1.41 12.99 -24.95
N THR A 189 0.14 13.02 -24.56
CA THR A 189 -0.81 14.04 -25.05
C THR A 189 -1.35 15.00 -23.98
N MET A 190 -0.69 15.12 -22.82
CA MET A 190 -1.03 16.14 -21.80
C MET A 190 0.20 16.87 -21.27
N THR A 191 1.21 17.05 -22.12
CA THR A 191 2.26 18.04 -21.90
C THR A 191 1.86 19.32 -22.63
N LEU A 192 1.31 20.29 -21.89
CA LEU A 192 1.56 21.74 -22.02
C LEU A 192 0.37 22.67 -21.75
N GLU A 193 -0.80 22.18 -21.36
CA GLU A 193 -1.87 23.08 -20.91
C GLU A 193 -2.40 22.74 -19.52
N THR A 194 -2.62 23.80 -18.76
CA THR A 194 -3.16 23.84 -17.40
C THR A 194 -2.14 23.53 -16.29
N ILE A 195 -1.22 24.48 -16.12
CA ILE A 195 -0.82 24.96 -14.79
C ILE A 195 -2.09 25.55 -14.17
N PHE A 196 -2.66 24.83 -13.20
CA PHE A 196 -3.36 25.25 -11.97
C PHE A 196 -4.08 24.02 -11.40
#